data_AF-A0A9N9XAF1-F1
#
_entry.id   AF-A0A9N9XAF1-F1
#
_cell.length_a   1.000
_cell.length_b   1.000
_cell.length_c   1.000
_cell.angle_alpha   90.00
_cell.angle_beta   90.00
_cell.angle_gamma   90.00
#
_symmetry.space_group_name_H-M   'P 1'
#
loop_
_entity.id
_entity.type
_entity.pdbx_description
1 polymer ?
#
loop_
_entity_poly.entity_id
_entity_poly.type
_entity_poly.pdbx_seq_one_letter_code
_entity_poly.pdbx_strand_id
1 'polypeptide(L)'
;MKQKSNVSPHIVFCQVCKSDVDISNSGRSNIKQHLSKKKHVLATNANSKSSKLETFVKKENLSSENMLIAAKEGTFAYHKIKHLQSFKSLDWTSKLIVSMFEHNLGHLEPRLRRS
;
A
#
# COMPACT_ATOMS: atom_id res chain seq x y z
N MET A 1 5.41 -20.69 5.08
CA MET A 1 4.29 -20.93 4.16
C MET A 1 4.51 -22.27 3.47
N LYS A 2 3.56 -23.21 3.60
CA LYS A 2 3.72 -24.64 3.29
C LYS A 2 4.17 -24.87 1.84
N GLN A 3 5.38 -25.41 1.69
CA GLN A 3 5.87 -26.01 0.47
C GLN A 3 5.58 -27.51 0.54
N LYS A 4 5.10 -28.08 -0.58
CA LYS A 4 5.10 -29.49 -1.01
C LYS A 4 3.70 -30.05 -1.28
N SER A 5 3.48 -30.37 -2.55
CA SER A 5 2.62 -31.48 -2.97
C SER A 5 3.27 -32.79 -2.54
N ASN A 6 3.01 -33.24 -1.30
CA ASN A 6 3.38 -34.59 -0.85
C ASN A 6 2.27 -35.57 -1.26
N VAL A 7 2.08 -35.75 -2.57
CA VAL A 7 0.96 -36.53 -3.12
C VAL A 7 1.44 -37.67 -4.03
N SER A 8 2.58 -37.52 -4.73
CA SER A 8 3.20 -38.57 -5.56
C SER A 8 4.60 -38.15 -6.03
N PRO A 9 5.58 -39.07 -6.21
CA PRO A 9 6.92 -38.75 -6.73
C PRO A 9 6.91 -38.11 -8.13
N HIS A 10 5.81 -38.23 -8.86
CA HIS A 10 5.66 -37.68 -10.21
C HIS A 10 4.95 -36.33 -10.26
N ILE A 11 4.62 -35.72 -9.12
CA ILE A 11 3.94 -34.43 -9.07
C ILE A 11 4.93 -33.36 -8.59
N VAL A 12 5.15 -32.35 -9.43
CA VAL A 12 6.03 -31.21 -9.12
C VAL A 12 5.22 -29.92 -9.00
N PHE A 13 5.59 -29.06 -8.06
CA PHE A 13 4.88 -27.81 -7.81
C PHE A 13 5.46 -26.64 -8.62
N CYS A 14 4.63 -25.97 -9.41
CA CYS A 14 5.03 -24.73 -10.09
C CYS A 14 4.89 -23.52 -9.17
N GLN A 15 6.00 -22.85 -8.86
CA GLN A 15 6.00 -21.67 -7.99
C GLN A 15 5.31 -20.45 -8.60
N VAL A 16 5.31 -20.35 -9.94
CA VAL A 16 4.69 -19.25 -10.70
C VAL A 16 3.16 -19.42 -10.75
N CYS A 17 2.69 -20.60 -11.13
CA CYS A 17 1.26 -20.91 -11.24
C CYS A 17 0.59 -21.25 -9.92
N LYS A 18 1.39 -21.48 -8.86
CA LYS A 18 0.95 -22.03 -7.56
C LYS A 18 0.10 -23.30 -7.73
N SER A 19 0.51 -24.18 -8.63
CA SER A 19 -0.24 -25.40 -8.96
C SER A 19 0.68 -26.57 -9.26
N ASP A 20 0.14 -27.75 -9.01
CA ASP A 20 0.80 -29.03 -9.26
C ASP A 20 0.85 -29.35 -10.76
N VAL A 21 1.93 -29.99 -11.17
CA VAL A 21 2.20 -30.45 -12.54
C VAL A 21 2.60 -31.91 -12.45
N ASP A 22 1.82 -32.77 -13.08
CA ASP A 22 2.14 -34.18 -13.20
C ASP A 22 3.15 -34.41 -14.34
N ILE A 23 4.24 -35.09 -14.00
CA ILE A 23 5.32 -35.47 -14.92
C ILE A 23 5.41 -36.99 -15.12
N SER A 24 4.40 -37.74 -14.65
CA SER A 24 4.34 -39.20 -14.72
C SER A 24 4.51 -39.73 -16.16
N ASN A 25 3.83 -39.12 -17.11
CA ASN A 25 3.85 -39.50 -18.51
C ASN A 25 4.54 -38.39 -19.33
N SER A 26 5.68 -38.68 -19.96
CA SER A 26 6.41 -37.73 -20.81
C SER A 26 6.86 -36.42 -20.10
N GLY A 27 7.49 -36.54 -18.92
CA GLY A 27 7.81 -35.41 -18.03
C GLY A 27 8.29 -34.11 -18.69
N ARG A 28 9.28 -34.15 -19.61
CA ARG A 28 9.76 -32.95 -20.33
C ARG A 28 8.67 -32.29 -21.19
N SER A 29 7.86 -33.09 -21.86
CA SER A 29 6.76 -32.61 -22.71
C SER A 29 5.67 -31.97 -21.86
N ASN A 30 5.34 -32.55 -20.70
CA ASN A 30 4.34 -31.98 -19.78
C ASN A 30 4.78 -30.62 -19.21
N ILE A 31 6.07 -30.47 -18.91
CA ILE A 31 6.63 -29.18 -18.49
C ILE A 31 6.52 -28.17 -19.63
N LYS A 32 6.94 -28.52 -20.86
CA LYS A 32 6.81 -27.61 -22.03
C LYS A 32 5.36 -27.19 -22.28
N GLN A 33 4.43 -28.15 -22.17
CA GLN A 33 3.01 -27.87 -22.31
C GLN A 33 2.52 -26.94 -21.19
N HIS A 34 2.92 -27.19 -19.94
CA HIS A 34 2.61 -26.32 -18.81
C HIS A 34 3.09 -24.89 -19.02
N LEU A 35 4.35 -24.70 -19.46
CA LEU A 35 4.94 -23.39 -19.73
C LEU A 35 4.18 -22.63 -20.83
N SER A 36 3.65 -23.35 -21.82
CA SER A 36 2.90 -22.78 -22.94
C SER A 36 1.44 -22.46 -22.60
N LYS A 37 0.91 -22.95 -21.46
CA LYS A 37 -0.48 -22.67 -21.06
C LYS A 37 -0.64 -21.19 -20.74
N LYS A 38 -1.79 -20.61 -21.17
CA LYS A 38 -2.17 -19.23 -20.87
C LYS A 38 -2.04 -18.89 -19.38
N LYS A 39 -2.40 -19.81 -18.49
CA LYS A 39 -2.25 -19.65 -17.03
C LYS A 39 -0.82 -19.32 -16.63
N HIS A 40 0.17 -20.05 -17.15
CA HIS A 40 1.58 -19.84 -16.83
C HIS A 40 2.10 -18.52 -17.38
N VAL A 41 1.78 -18.21 -18.63
CA VAL A 41 2.17 -16.94 -19.27
C VAL A 41 1.59 -15.74 -18.51
N LEU A 42 0.31 -15.78 -18.15
CA LEU A 42 -0.34 -14.71 -17.38
C LEU A 42 0.26 -14.57 -15.98
N ALA A 43 0.49 -15.68 -15.27
CA ALA A 43 1.10 -15.65 -13.94
C ALA A 43 2.55 -15.15 -13.97
N THR A 44 3.31 -15.49 -15.01
CA THR A 44 4.67 -14.99 -15.24
C THR A 44 4.64 -13.48 -15.45
N ASN A 45 3.78 -13.00 -16.34
CA ASN A 45 3.62 -11.57 -16.62
C ASN A 45 3.18 -10.79 -15.37
N ALA A 46 2.29 -11.36 -14.55
CA ALA A 46 1.87 -10.75 -13.30
C ALA A 46 3.03 -10.66 -12.29
N ASN A 47 3.83 -11.71 -12.16
CA ASN A 47 5.00 -11.70 -11.27
C ASN A 47 6.10 -10.73 -11.75
N SER A 48 6.32 -10.59 -13.06
CA SER A 48 7.30 -9.64 -13.61
C SER A 48 6.87 -8.18 -13.49
N LYS A 49 5.55 -7.92 -13.52
CA LYS A 49 4.99 -6.56 -13.41
C LYS A 49 4.66 -6.15 -11.98
N SER A 50 4.55 -7.11 -11.07
CA SER A 50 4.29 -6.86 -9.66
C SER A 50 5.60 -6.60 -8.93
N SER A 51 6.07 -5.36 -8.97
CA SER A 51 6.99 -4.87 -7.95
C SER A 51 6.29 -4.97 -6.59
N LYS A 52 6.94 -5.61 -5.62
CA LYS A 52 6.42 -5.74 -4.25
C LYS A 52 6.07 -4.33 -3.77
N LEU A 53 4.81 -4.08 -3.39
CA LEU A 53 4.35 -2.74 -2.96
C LEU A 53 5.23 -2.15 -1.84
N GLU A 54 5.83 -3.04 -1.04
CA GLU A 54 6.82 -2.72 -0.01
C GLU A 54 8.05 -1.97 -0.52
N THR A 55 8.38 -2.03 -1.82
CA THR A 55 9.47 -1.25 -2.42
C THR A 55 9.12 0.23 -2.57
N PHE A 56 7.84 0.57 -2.70
CA PHE A 56 7.39 1.98 -2.80
C PHE A 56 7.00 2.58 -1.45
N VAL A 57 6.72 1.72 -0.46
CA VAL A 57 6.40 2.15 0.89
C VAL A 57 7.69 2.15 1.71
N LYS A 58 8.16 3.34 2.10
CA LYS A 58 9.34 3.49 2.97
C LYS A 58 9.05 2.79 4.30
N LYS A 59 9.69 1.64 4.54
CA LYS A 59 9.40 0.77 5.69
C LYS A 59 10.24 1.11 6.93
N GLU A 60 11.24 1.99 6.82
CA GLU A 60 12.35 2.00 7.76
C GLU A 60 12.70 3.44 8.19
N ASN A 61 12.68 3.66 9.52
CA ASN A 61 13.11 4.85 10.24
C ASN A 61 12.41 6.16 9.82
N LEU A 62 11.15 6.30 10.22
CA LEU A 62 10.51 7.61 10.25
C LEU A 62 11.28 8.50 11.22
N SER A 63 11.96 9.54 10.69
CA SER A 63 12.47 10.66 11.49
C SER A 63 11.36 11.16 12.43
N SER A 64 11.74 11.65 13.61
CA SER A 64 10.81 12.25 14.57
C SER A 64 9.92 13.33 13.92
N GLU A 65 10.45 14.06 12.93
CA GLU A 65 9.70 15.03 12.14
C GLU A 65 8.60 14.38 11.29
N ASN A 66 8.90 13.27 10.61
CA ASN A 66 7.93 12.54 9.80
C ASN A 66 6.82 11.92 10.66
N MET A 67 7.18 11.47 11.86
CA MET A 67 6.20 10.98 12.85
C MET A 67 5.28 12.11 13.33
N LEU A 68 5.84 13.30 13.58
CA LEU A 68 5.07 14.48 13.95
C LEU A 68 4.13 14.94 12.82
N ILE A 69 4.58 14.94 11.57
CA ILE A 69 3.75 15.26 10.40
C ILE A 69 2.60 14.26 10.29
N ALA A 70 2.86 12.95 10.37
CA ALA A 70 1.82 11.93 10.33
C ALA A 70 0.78 12.11 11.45
N ALA A 71 1.22 12.46 12.67
CA ALA A 71 0.31 12.76 13.77
C ALA A 71 -0.56 14.00 13.52
N LYS A 72 0.02 15.07 12.96
CA LYS A 72 -0.71 16.29 12.57
C LYS A 72 -1.76 15.99 11.50
N GLU A 73 -1.38 15.26 10.45
CA GLU A 73 -2.29 14.84 9.38
C GLU A 73 -3.43 13.96 9.90
N GLY A 74 -3.12 12.97 10.74
CA GLY A 74 -4.12 12.11 11.38
C GLY A 74 -5.10 12.89 12.25
N THR A 75 -4.60 13.84 13.04
CA THR A 75 -5.44 14.72 13.87
C THR A 75 -6.34 15.60 13.00
N PHE A 76 -5.82 16.15 11.91
CA PHE A 76 -6.59 16.96 10.98
C PHE A 76 -7.69 16.16 10.26
N ALA A 77 -7.39 14.93 9.83
CA ALA A 77 -8.37 14.03 9.22
C ALA A 77 -9.51 13.70 10.20
N TYR A 78 -9.18 13.40 11.45
CA TYR A 78 -10.19 13.18 12.49
C TYR A 78 -11.05 14.42 12.74
N HIS A 79 -10.43 15.60 12.88
CA HIS A 79 -11.14 16.87 13.06
C HIS A 79 -12.12 17.14 11.92
N LYS A 80 -11.72 16.90 10.66
CA LYS A 80 -12.63 17.01 9.51
C LYS A 80 -13.86 16.12 9.65
N ILE A 81 -13.67 14.85 10.00
CA ILE A 81 -14.79 13.90 10.15
C ILE A 81 -15.74 14.33 11.27
N LYS A 82 -15.21 14.87 12.38
CA LYS A 82 -16.02 15.26 13.54
C LYS A 82 -16.71 16.60 13.42
N HIS A 83 -16.04 17.60 12.85
CA HIS A 83 -16.45 19.00 12.97
C HIS A 83 -16.73 19.68 11.63
N LEU A 84 -16.39 19.09 10.49
CA LEU A 84 -16.67 19.68 9.17
C LEU A 84 -18.12 19.44 8.75
N GLN A 85 -19.04 20.14 9.41
CA GLN A 85 -20.50 20.04 9.18
C GLN A 85 -21.15 21.41 8.91
N SER A 86 -20.38 22.51 8.93
CA SER A 86 -20.89 23.87 8.72
C SER A 86 -19.81 24.80 8.18
N PHE A 87 -20.20 25.85 7.45
CA PHE A 87 -19.30 26.91 7.02
C PHE A 87 -18.55 27.55 8.19
N LYS A 88 -19.18 27.66 9.36
CA LYS A 88 -18.57 28.24 10.58
C LYS A 88 -17.43 27.38 11.14
N SER A 89 -17.39 26.08 10.84
CA SER A 89 -16.28 25.22 11.29
C SER A 89 -15.05 25.32 10.39
N LEU A 90 -15.16 25.96 9.22
CA LEU A 90 -14.02 26.28 8.36
C LEU A 90 -13.11 27.35 8.96
N ASP A 91 -13.65 28.33 9.70
CA ASP A 91 -12.84 29.33 10.42
C ASP A 91 -11.95 28.66 11.49
N TRP A 92 -12.51 27.71 12.23
CA TRP A 92 -11.77 26.90 13.21
C TRP A 92 -10.74 25.99 12.54
N THR A 93 -11.12 25.38 11.42
CA THR A 93 -10.23 24.52 10.64
C THR A 93 -9.04 25.31 10.09
N SER A 94 -9.26 26.56 9.65
CA SER A 94 -8.20 27.44 9.16
C SER A 94 -7.20 27.79 10.26
N LYS A 95 -7.69 28.15 11.46
CA LYS A 95 -6.84 28.38 12.65
C LYS A 95 -6.05 27.14 13.05
N LEU A 96 -6.67 25.97 12.96
CA LEU A 96 -6.04 24.69 13.27
C LEU A 96 -4.89 24.37 12.30
N ILE A 97 -5.07 24.62 11.00
CA ILE A 97 -4.02 24.41 9.98
C ILE A 97 -2.81 25.29 10.26
N VAL A 98 -3.01 26.58 10.51
CA VAL A 98 -1.93 27.53 10.83
C VAL A 98 -1.16 27.04 12.06
N SER A 99 -1.87 26.67 13.14
CA SER A 99 -1.25 26.15 14.37
C SER A 99 -0.45 24.86 14.15
N MET A 100 -0.96 23.94 13.33
CA MET A 100 -0.31 22.64 13.11
C MET A 100 0.85 22.70 12.12
N PHE A 101 0.76 23.48 11.05
CA PHE A 101 1.69 23.39 9.92
C PHE A 101 2.55 24.64 9.71
N GLU A 102 2.22 25.78 10.32
CA GLU A 102 2.96 27.04 10.14
C GLU A 102 3.58 27.50 11.46
N HIS A 103 4.86 27.16 11.67
CA HIS A 103 5.59 27.50 12.89
C HIS A 103 6.14 28.94 12.93
N ASN A 104 5.73 29.83 12.01
CA ASN A 104 6.30 31.19 11.85
C ASN A 104 5.34 32.23 11.26
N LEU A 105 4.14 32.40 11.82
CA LEU A 105 3.30 33.58 11.56
C LEU A 105 3.05 34.42 12.83
N GLY A 106 4.11 34.64 13.62
CA GLY A 106 4.12 35.57 14.76
C GLY A 106 3.94 37.05 14.38
N HIS A 107 3.41 37.39 13.21
CA HIS A 107 3.17 38.77 12.77
C HIS A 107 1.82 38.99 12.06
N LEU A 108 0.89 38.04 12.08
CA LEU A 108 -0.45 38.26 11.54
C LEU A 108 -1.54 38.05 12.61
N GLU A 109 -1.62 39.03 13.52
CA GLU A 109 -2.86 39.40 14.21
C GLU A 109 -3.05 40.92 13.99
N PRO A 110 -4.27 41.51 13.97
CA PRO A 110 -5.62 40.92 13.91
C PRO A 110 -6.49 41.62 12.83
N ARG A 111 -6.95 40.90 11.79
CA ARG A 111 -7.86 41.47 10.76
C ARG A 111 -9.23 40.79 10.67
N LEU A 112 -9.72 40.21 11.76
CA LEU A 112 -11.14 39.83 11.88
C LEU A 112 -11.71 40.12 13.28
N ARG A 113 -11.60 41.38 13.72
CA ARG A 113 -12.71 42.04 14.44
C ARG A 113 -13.42 42.91 13.42
N ARG A 114 -14.57 42.47 12.90
CA ARG A 114 -15.68 43.33 12.46
C ARG A 114 -16.85 42.47 11.98
N SER A 115 -17.78 42.27 12.91
CA SER A 115 -19.24 42.43 12.82
C SER A 115 -19.94 41.33 13.60
#